data_AF-A0AAN8ES62-F1
#
_entry.id   AF-A0AAN8ES62-F1
#
_cell.length_a   1.000
_cell.length_b   1.000
_cell.length_c   1.000
_cell.angle_alpha   90.00
_cell.angle_beta   90.00
_cell.angle_gamma   90.00
#
_symmetry.space_group_name_H-M   'P 1'
#
loop_
_entity.id
_entity.type
_entity.pdbx_description
1 polymer ?
#
loop_
_entity_poly.entity_id
_entity_poly.type
_entity_poly.pdbx_seq_one_letter_code
_entity_poly.pdbx_strand_id
1 'polypeptide(L)'
;MSVSVATCRDSDLARFMNNAMASYIHDMGALSKSVLDQIVAYRKPGTWLVHAEIISGRAQGRDWQTTTNGDIFTGRSSYGCFYHDMQTYVLVLRLY
;
A
#
# COMPACT_ATOMS: atom_id res chain seq x y z
N MET A 1 -4.31 -17.04 10.66
CA MET A 1 -4.79 -15.81 10.00
C MET A 1 -4.06 -15.67 8.68
N SER A 2 -4.77 -15.75 7.55
CA SER A 2 -4.15 -15.54 6.23
C SER A 2 -3.85 -14.06 6.09
N VAL A 3 -2.57 -13.70 6.07
CA VAL A 3 -2.16 -12.35 5.67
C VAL A 3 -2.53 -12.23 4.19
N SER A 4 -3.57 -11.45 3.91
CA SER A 4 -3.98 -11.17 2.54
C SER A 4 -2.82 -10.49 1.81
N VAL A 5 -2.43 -11.06 0.67
CA VAL A 5 -1.15 -10.75 0.04
C VAL A 5 -1.24 -9.41 -0.69
N ALA A 6 -0.37 -8.48 -0.30
CA ALA A 6 -0.04 -7.28 -1.05
C ALA A 6 0.10 -7.55 -2.57
N THR A 7 -0.58 -6.75 -3.41
CA THR A 7 -0.41 -6.82 -4.87
C THR A 7 0.66 -5.82 -5.30
N CYS A 8 1.85 -6.32 -5.62
CA CYS A 8 3.01 -5.49 -5.95
C CYS A 8 3.80 -6.15 -7.09
N ARG A 9 4.39 -5.34 -7.97
CA ARG A 9 5.36 -5.82 -8.97
C ARG A 9 6.77 -6.01 -8.39
N ASP A 10 7.15 -5.14 -7.46
CA ASP A 10 8.44 -5.22 -6.75
C ASP A 10 8.29 -6.13 -5.52
N SER A 11 9.14 -7.16 -5.43
CA SER A 11 9.09 -8.16 -4.37
C SER A 11 9.53 -7.63 -3.00
N ASP A 12 10.41 -6.63 -2.95
CA ASP A 12 10.77 -5.98 -1.69
C ASP A 12 9.60 -5.14 -1.18
N LEU A 13 8.91 -4.40 -2.06
CA LEU A 13 7.72 -3.63 -1.66
C LEU A 13 6.62 -4.56 -1.14
N ALA A 14 6.41 -5.71 -1.78
CA ALA A 14 5.49 -6.73 -1.28
C ALA A 14 5.87 -7.16 0.15
N ARG A 15 7.16 -7.45 0.39
CA ARG A 15 7.65 -7.81 1.72
C ARG A 15 7.46 -6.69 2.74
N PHE A 16 7.79 -5.45 2.40
CA PHE A 16 7.68 -4.31 3.31
C PHE A 16 6.24 -4.08 3.74
N MET A 17 5.31 -4.13 2.79
CA MET A 17 3.89 -3.95 3.06
C MET A 17 3.32 -5.12 3.86
N ASN A 18 3.65 -6.36 3.51
CA ASN A 18 3.20 -7.54 4.27
C ASN A 18 3.70 -7.51 5.72
N ASN A 19 4.96 -7.12 5.96
CA ASN A 19 5.52 -6.98 7.30
C ASN A 19 4.84 -5.86 8.11
N ALA A 20 4.61 -4.71 7.48
CA ALA A 20 3.94 -3.57 8.11
C ALA A 20 2.49 -3.90 8.44
N MET A 21 1.76 -4.56 7.54
CA MET A 21 0.40 -5.04 7.80
C MET A 21 0.38 -6.03 8.95
N ALA A 22 1.28 -7.01 8.99
CA ALA A 22 1.32 -7.99 10.08
C ALA A 22 1.54 -7.35 11.46
N SER A 23 2.19 -6.19 11.52
CA SER A 23 2.55 -5.52 12.78
C SER A 23 1.60 -4.39 13.16
N TYR A 24 1.00 -3.72 12.17
CA TYR A 24 0.33 -2.43 12.34
C TYR A 24 -1.04 -2.34 11.64
N ILE A 25 -1.71 -3.46 11.31
CA ILE A 25 -3.02 -3.45 10.63
C ILE A 25 -4.11 -2.68 11.39
N HIS A 26 -3.91 -2.36 12.66
CA HIS A 26 -4.84 -1.56 13.48
C HIS A 26 -4.34 -0.13 13.75
N ASP A 27 -3.14 0.24 13.27
CA ASP A 27 -2.54 1.56 13.39
C ASP A 27 -2.00 2.00 12.02
N MET A 28 -2.82 2.72 11.27
CA MET A 28 -2.50 3.13 9.90
C MET A 28 -1.32 4.10 9.84
N GLY A 29 -1.15 4.96 10.85
CA GLY A 29 -0.03 5.88 10.93
C GLY A 29 1.29 5.14 11.08
N ALA A 30 1.34 4.19 12.02
CA ALA A 30 2.49 3.31 12.20
C ALA A 30 2.73 2.42 10.97
N LEU A 31 1.67 1.94 10.33
CA LEU A 31 1.75 1.14 9.10
C LEU A 31 2.41 1.92 7.97
N SER A 32 1.86 3.09 7.61
CA SER A 32 2.42 3.93 6.53
C SER A 32 3.87 4.31 6.81
N LYS A 33 4.16 4.71 8.07
CA LYS A 33 5.52 5.04 8.49
C LYS A 33 6.46 3.84 8.37
N SER A 34 6.06 2.66 8.81
CA SER A 34 6.88 1.45 8.75
C SER A 34 7.25 1.04 7.32
N VAL A 35 6.35 1.22 6.36
CA VAL A 35 6.65 0.96 4.94
C VAL A 35 7.62 2.02 4.41
N LEU A 36 7.39 3.30 4.69
CA LEU A 36 8.30 4.39 4.29
C LEU A 36 9.71 4.19 4.86
N ASP A 37 9.82 3.86 6.15
CA ASP A 37 11.10 3.62 6.82
C ASP A 37 11.87 2.47 6.14
N GLN A 38 11.18 1.41 5.71
CA GLN A 38 11.81 0.29 4.98
C GLN A 38 12.24 0.69 3.56
N ILE A 39 11.43 1.47 2.83
CA ILE A 39 11.80 2.01 1.52
C ILE A 39 13.08 2.84 1.62
N VAL A 40 13.16 3.72 2.63
CA VAL A 40 14.34 4.55 2.91
C VAL A 40 15.54 3.70 3.31
N ALA A 41 15.37 2.74 4.23
CA ALA A 41 16.44 1.88 4.71
C ALA A 41 17.07 1.04 3.57
N TYR A 42 16.25 0.56 2.63
CA TYR A 42 16.70 -0.19 1.46
C TYR A 42 17.10 0.70 0.28
N ARG A 43 17.10 2.03 0.46
CA ARG A 43 17.53 3.02 -0.54
C ARG A 43 16.82 2.85 -1.89
N LYS A 44 15.52 2.52 -1.87
CA LYS A 44 14.72 2.41 -3.10
C LYS A 44 14.69 3.77 -3.81
N PRO A 45 15.01 3.86 -5.11
CA PRO A 45 15.14 5.13 -5.80
C PRO A 45 13.78 5.82 -6.01
N GLY A 46 13.80 7.14 -6.04
CA GLY A 46 12.63 7.98 -6.34
C GLY A 46 11.96 8.57 -5.11
N THR A 47 10.91 9.36 -5.36
CA THR A 47 10.05 9.91 -4.30
C THR A 47 8.87 8.98 -4.10
N TRP A 48 8.65 8.56 -2.85
CA TRP A 48 7.63 7.57 -2.52
C TRP A 48 6.51 8.20 -1.70
N LEU A 49 5.28 7.79 -2.01
CA LEU A 49 4.08 8.06 -1.24
C LEU A 49 3.57 6.73 -0.69
N VAL A 50 3.31 6.70 0.61
CA VAL A 50 2.60 5.60 1.26
C VAL A 50 1.38 6.14 1.97
N HIS A 51 0.24 5.56 1.69
CA HIS A 51 -1.04 5.88 2.33
C HIS A 51 -1.68 4.62 2.86
N ALA A 52 -2.10 4.63 4.12
CA ALA A 52 -2.89 3.57 4.72
C ALA A 52 -4.11 4.18 5.42
N GLU A 53 -5.25 3.53 5.29
CA GLU A 53 -6.51 4.05 5.84
C GLU A 53 -7.49 2.92 6.17
N ILE A 54 -8.26 3.12 7.24
CA ILE A 54 -9.40 2.27 7.60
C ILE A 54 -10.64 2.82 6.89
N ILE A 55 -11.24 2.00 6.04
CA ILE A 55 -12.39 2.31 5.18
C ILE A 55 -13.71 1.68 5.67
N SER A 56 -13.74 1.12 6.88
CA SER A 56 -14.87 0.34 7.43
C SER A 56 -16.24 1.02 7.22
N GLY A 57 -17.09 0.37 6.42
CA GLY A 57 -18.48 0.78 6.18
C GLY A 57 -18.70 1.92 5.18
N ARG A 58 -17.65 2.44 4.51
CA ARG A 58 -17.79 3.46 3.48
C ARG A 58 -17.61 2.87 2.08
N ALA A 59 -18.46 3.29 1.14
CA ALA A 59 -18.33 2.98 -0.30
C ALA A 59 -16.98 3.44 -0.91
N GLN A 60 -16.19 4.21 -0.14
CA GLN A 60 -14.89 4.74 -0.52
C GLN A 60 -13.86 3.68 -0.93
N GLY A 61 -13.92 2.43 -0.43
CA GLY A 61 -13.04 1.37 -0.97
C GLY A 61 -13.27 1.12 -2.47
N ARG A 62 -14.51 1.32 -2.93
CA ARG A 62 -14.94 1.22 -4.33
C ARG A 62 -14.70 2.51 -5.13
N ASP A 63 -14.80 3.68 -4.48
CA ASP A 63 -14.57 4.98 -5.13
C ASP A 63 -13.08 5.36 -5.21
N TRP A 64 -12.27 4.94 -4.25
CA TRP A 64 -10.81 4.91 -4.41
C TRP A 64 -10.44 3.97 -5.53
N GLN A 65 -11.21 2.88 -5.68
CA GLN A 65 -11.02 1.97 -6.79
C GLN A 65 -11.26 2.60 -8.18
N THR A 66 -11.90 3.76 -8.26
CA THR A 66 -12.23 4.44 -9.53
C THR A 66 -11.50 5.76 -9.70
N THR A 67 -11.21 6.50 -8.63
CA THR A 67 -10.71 7.88 -8.71
C THR A 67 -9.17 7.96 -8.73
N THR A 68 -8.48 7.10 -7.99
CA THR A 68 -7.00 7.10 -7.84
C THR A 68 -6.33 5.93 -8.58
N ASN A 69 -7.15 5.11 -9.23
CA ASN A 69 -6.83 3.73 -9.59
C ASN A 69 -6.39 3.49 -11.04
N GLY A 70 -6.52 4.50 -11.89
CA GLY A 70 -6.32 4.38 -13.33
C GLY A 70 -4.93 3.89 -13.75
N ASP A 71 -3.88 4.12 -12.95
CA ASP A 71 -2.51 3.69 -13.30
C ASP A 71 -1.96 2.54 -12.44
N ILE A 72 -2.52 2.34 -11.25
CA ILE A 72 -2.04 1.37 -10.26
C ILE A 72 -2.73 0.02 -10.46
N PHE A 73 -4.02 0.05 -10.81
CA PHE A 73 -4.84 -1.14 -11.04
C PHE A 73 -4.86 -1.55 -12.51
N THR A 74 -4.46 -0.65 -13.42
CA THR A 74 -4.20 -1.01 -14.83
C THR A 74 -2.80 -1.57 -15.06
N GLY A 75 -1.94 -1.58 -14.04
CA GLY A 75 -0.55 -2.07 -14.13
C GLY A 75 0.37 -1.18 -14.96
N ARG A 76 0.01 0.08 -15.19
CA ARG A 76 0.83 1.08 -15.89
C ARG A 76 1.97 1.59 -15.02
N SER A 77 1.75 1.70 -13.70
CA SER A 77 2.84 1.96 -12.76
C SER A 77 3.66 0.69 -12.53
N SER A 78 4.91 0.67 -13.00
CA SER A 78 5.86 -0.41 -12.75
C SER A 78 6.26 -0.56 -11.28
N TYR A 79 5.98 0.45 -10.45
CA TYR A 79 6.44 0.55 -9.06
C TYR A 79 5.28 0.67 -8.04
N GLY A 80 4.03 0.58 -8.50
CA GLY A 80 2.85 0.59 -7.63
C GLY A 80 2.69 -0.71 -6.83
N CYS A 81 2.28 -0.59 -5.57
CA CYS A 81 2.03 -1.70 -4.67
C CYS A 81 0.82 -1.34 -3.80
N PHE A 82 -0.18 -2.22 -3.75
CA PHE A 82 -1.43 -1.95 -3.05
C PHE A 82 -1.98 -3.17 -2.31
N TYR A 83 -2.75 -2.90 -1.28
CA TYR A 83 -3.54 -3.88 -0.55
C TYR A 83 -4.89 -3.26 -0.24
N HIS A 84 -5.95 -4.06 -0.30
CA HIS A 84 -7.24 -3.64 0.21
C HIS A 84 -8.09 -4.84 0.63
N ASP A 85 -8.96 -4.61 1.59
CA ASP A 85 -10.07 -5.49 1.91
C ASP A 85 -11.36 -4.67 2.17
N MET A 86 -12.31 -5.18 2.94
CA MET A 86 -13.54 -4.47 3.27
C MET A 86 -13.38 -3.41 4.37
N GLN A 87 -12.22 -3.37 5.03
CA GLN A 87 -11.97 -2.54 6.21
C GLN A 87 -10.75 -1.64 6.07
N THR A 88 -9.76 -2.03 5.29
CA THR A 88 -8.46 -1.38 5.21
C THR A 88 -8.03 -1.25 3.76
N TYR A 89 -7.33 -0.17 3.47
CA TYR A 89 -6.61 0.03 2.22
C TYR A 89 -5.20 0.52 2.50
N VAL A 90 -4.23 0.04 1.72
CA VAL A 90 -2.85 0.51 1.72
C VAL A 90 -2.37 0.71 0.30
N LEU A 91 -1.66 1.80 0.06
CA LEU A 91 -1.07 2.14 -1.22
C LEU A 91 0.35 2.64 -1.06
N VAL A 92 1.19 2.17 -1.96
CA VAL A 92 2.58 2.55 -2.10
C VAL A 92 2.81 2.93 -3.56
N LEU A 93 3.27 4.15 -3.78
CA LEU A 93 3.52 4.70 -5.10
C LEU A 93 4.87 5.39 -5.17
N ARG A 94 5.46 5.36 -6.35
CA ARG A 94 6.56 6.24 -6.72
C ARG A 94 6.00 7.38 -7.57
N LEU A 95 6.25 8.63 -7.15
CA LEU A 95 5.66 9.83 -7.74
C LEU A 95 6.37 10.31 -9.02
N TYR A 96 7.66 9.99 -9.18
CA TYR A 96 8.50 10.39 -10.32
C TYR A 96 9.63 9.39 -10.59
#